data_AF-A0A3D3G1V0-F1
#
_entry.id   AF-A0A3D3G1V0-F1
#
_cell.length_a   1.000
_cell.length_b   1.000
_cell.length_c   1.000
_cell.angle_alpha   90.00
_cell.angle_beta   90.00
_cell.angle_gamma   90.00
#
_symmetry.space_group_name_H-M   'P 1'
#
loop_
_entity.id
_entity.type
_entity.pdbx_description
1 polymer ?
#
loop_
_entity_poly.entity_id
_entity_poly.type
_entity_poly.pdbx_seq_one_letter_code
_entity_poly.pdbx_strand_id
1 'polypeptide(L)' 'MDVLIAFAQIAGCLLLIALCLGLFVFILILCCIITGSSVDPDDNGLLKTKAQKEAWRKEKLEKHKIDL' A
#
# COMPACT_ATOMS: atom_id res chain seq x y z
N MET A 1 -19.56 -33.73 25.16
CA MET A 1 -18.35 -33.40 24.37
C MET A 1 -18.70 -32.54 23.16
N ASP A 2 -19.87 -32.74 22.55
CA ASP A 2 -20.27 -32.06 21.30
C ASP A 2 -20.37 -30.54 21.41
N VAL A 3 -20.87 -30.03 22.55
CA VAL A 3 -20.94 -28.58 22.82
C VAL A 3 -19.54 -27.94 22.85
N LEU A 4 -18.56 -28.62 23.46
CA LEU A 4 -17.18 -28.13 23.51
C LEU A 4 -16.53 -28.10 22.13
N ILE A 5 -16.80 -29.13 21.31
CA ILE A 5 -16.33 -29.20 19.92
C ILE A 5 -16.95 -28.07 19.09
N ALA A 6 -18.24 -27.79 19.24
CA ALA A 6 -18.91 -26.69 18.54
C ALA A 6 -18.30 -25.32 18.90
N PHE A 7 -18.03 -25.07 20.20
CA PHE A 7 -17.35 -23.83 20.61
C PHE A 7 -15.94 -23.71 20.04
N ALA A 8 -15.17 -24.80 20.04
CA ALA A 8 -13.83 -24.82 19.46
C ALA A 8 -13.85 -24.53 17.95
N GLN A 9 -14.82 -25.09 17.22
CA GLN A 9 -15.00 -24.82 15.79
C GLN A 9 -15.34 -23.34 15.53
N ILE A 10 -16.28 -22.77 16.29
CA ILE A 10 -16.64 -21.36 16.16
C ILE A 10 -15.43 -20.46 16.44
N ALA A 11 -14.69 -20.72 17.52
CA ALA A 11 -13.47 -19.98 17.83
C ALA A 11 -12.40 -20.10 16.73
N GLY A 12 -12.22 -21.30 16.18
CA GLY A 12 -11.30 -21.55 15.07
C GLY A 12 -11.71 -20.80 13.80
N CYS A 13 -13.00 -20.78 13.46
CA CYS A 13 -13.52 -20.02 12.32
C CYS A 13 -13.31 -18.52 12.52
N LEU A 14 -13.59 -17.98 13.70
CA LEU A 14 -13.38 -16.56 14.00
C LEU A 14 -11.90 -16.17 13.92
N LEU A 15 -11.00 -17.01 14.44
CA LEU A 15 -9.56 -16.80 14.32
C LEU A 15 -9.11 -16.79 12.86
N LEU A 16 -9.60 -17.74 12.06
CA LEU A 16 -9.27 -17.83 10.64
C LEU A 16 -9.74 -16.58 9.88
N ILE A 17 -10.97 -16.12 10.14
CA ILE A 17 -11.51 -14.90 9.54
C ILE A 17 -10.64 -13.69 9.90
N ALA A 18 -10.27 -13.54 11.18
CA ALA A 18 -9.43 -12.43 11.62
C ALA A 18 -8.05 -12.45 10.94
N LEU A 19 -7.42 -13.62 10.81
CA LEU A 19 -6.14 -13.78 10.13
C LEU A 19 -6.26 -13.45 8.64
N CYS A 20 -7.31 -13.93 7.96
CA CYS A 20 -7.54 -13.65 6.54
C CYS A 20 -7.76 -12.14 6.30
N LEU A 21 -8.57 -11.49 7.13
CA LEU A 21 -8.80 -10.04 7.02
C LEU A 21 -7.52 -9.25 7.29
N GLY A 22 -6.75 -9.62 8.31
CA GLY A 22 -5.46 -9.00 8.62
C GLY A 22 -4.46 -9.14 7.47
N LEU A 23 -4.34 -10.34 6.91
CA LEU A 23 -3.46 -10.61 5.79
C LEU A 23 -3.88 -9.84 4.53
N PHE A 24 -5.19 -9.76 4.26
CA PHE A 24 -5.72 -8.98 3.13
C PHE A 24 -5.34 -7.50 3.23
N VAL A 25 -5.55 -6.87 4.38
CA VAL A 25 -5.16 -5.46 4.60
C VAL A 25 -3.65 -5.28 4.46
N PHE A 26 -2.85 -6.21 4.99
CA PHE A 26 -1.40 -6.17 4.86
C PHE A 26 -0.95 -6.23 3.39
N ILE A 27 -1.54 -7.12 2.59
CA ILE A 27 -1.26 -7.22 1.15
C ILE A 27 -1.61 -5.91 0.44
N LEU A 28 -2.77 -5.31 0.74
CA LEU A 28 -3.15 -4.03 0.15
C LEU A 28 -2.14 -2.92 0.47
N ILE A 29 -1.67 -2.84 1.72
CA ILE A 29 -0.65 -1.87 2.12
C ILE A 29 0.65 -2.10 1.33
N LEU A 30 1.10 -3.35 1.23
CA LEU A 30 2.29 -3.69 0.44
C LEU A 30 2.13 -3.32 -1.04
N CYS A 31 0.96 -3.61 -1.64
CA CYS A 31 0.66 -3.21 -3.01
C CYS A 31 0.77 -1.69 -3.18
N CYS A 32 0.15 -0.91 -2.29
CA CYS A 32 0.23 0.56 -2.33
C CYS A 32 1.67 1.09 -2.21
N ILE A 33 2.51 0.45 -1.39
CA ILE A 33 3.93 0.83 -1.26
C ILE A 33 4.69 0.51 -2.55
N ILE A 34 4.48 -0.68 -3.12
CA ILE A 34 5.22 -1.14 -4.32
C ILE A 34 4.81 -0.38 -5.57
N THR A 35 3.51 -0.21 -5.81
CA THR A 35 3.04 0.54 -6.99
C THR A 35 3.32 2.03 -6.86
N GLY A 36 3.57 2.50 -5.64
CA GLY A 36 3.75 3.91 -5.33
C GLY A 36 2.46 4.70 -5.50
N SER A 37 2.54 5.99 -5.18
CA SER A 37 1.45 6.94 -5.41
C SER A 37 1.47 7.44 -6.85
N SER A 38 0.29 7.57 -7.47
CA SER A 38 0.10 8.27 -8.74
C SER A 38 0.04 9.80 -8.57
N VAL A 39 0.07 10.30 -7.34
CA VAL A 39 0.08 11.73 -7.02
C VAL A 39 1.49 12.29 -7.14
N ASP A 40 1.62 13.45 -7.80
CA ASP A 40 2.91 14.13 -7.92
C ASP A 40 3.40 14.55 -6.52
N PRO A 41 4.61 14.14 -6.09
CA PRO A 41 5.15 14.55 -4.80
C PRO A 41 5.34 16.07 -4.70
N ASP A 42 5.42 16.80 -5.81
CA ASP A 42 5.46 18.26 -5.80
C ASP A 42 4.13 18.87 -5.31
N ASP A 43 2.99 18.27 -5.70
CA ASP A 43 1.64 18.73 -5.32
C ASP A 43 1.37 18.52 -3.81
N ASN A 44 1.95 17.46 -3.24
CA ASN A 44 1.86 17.16 -1.81
C ASN A 44 2.88 17.95 -0.96
N GLY A 45 3.66 18.85 -1.56
CA GLY A 45 4.69 19.62 -0.84
C GLY A 45 5.83 18.76 -0.27
N LEU A 46 5.98 17.52 -0.76
CA LEU A 46 7.06 16.62 -0.35
C LEU A 46 8.42 17.13 -0.86
N LEU A 47 8.42 17.86 -1.99
CA LEU A 47 9.60 18.51 -2.54
C LEU A 47 9.73 19.94 -1.99
N LYS A 48 10.59 20.12 -0.99
CA LYS A 48 10.74 21.40 -0.27
C LYS A 48 11.71 22.37 -0.94
N THR A 49 12.70 21.85 -1.64
CA THR A 49 13.78 22.65 -2.23
C THR A 49 13.66 22.75 -3.75
N LYS A 50 14.15 23.86 -4.34
CA LYS A 50 14.16 24.03 -5.80
C LYS A 50 14.91 22.91 -6.51
N ALA A 51 16.05 22.47 -5.95
CA ALA A 51 16.86 21.39 -6.50
C ALA A 51 16.08 20.06 -6.58
N GLN A 52 15.31 19.72 -5.54
CA GLN A 52 14.47 18.53 -5.53
C GLN A 52 13.37 18.58 -6.61
N LYS A 53 12.74 19.75 -6.79
CA LYS A 53 11.70 19.95 -7.82
C LYS A 53 12.26 19.84 -9.24
N GLU A 54 13.46 20.34 -9.48
CA GLU A 54 14.11 20.23 -10.79
C GLU A 54 14.59 18.82 -11.10
N ALA A 55 15.16 18.12 -10.11
CA ALA A 55 15.54 16.71 -10.24
C ALA A 55 14.32 15.83 -10.58
N TRP A 56 13.22 16.01 -9.85
CA TRP A 56 11.96 15.30 -10.11
C TRP A 56 11.39 15.62 -11.50
N ARG A 57 11.43 16.89 -11.94
CA ARG A 57 11.00 17.26 -13.30
C ARG A 57 11.83 16.57 -14.38
N LYS A 58 13.15 16.47 -14.23
CA LYS A 58 14.01 15.75 -15.17
C LYS A 58 13.70 14.26 -15.21
N GLU A 59 13.59 13.64 -14.04
CA GLU A 59 13.25 12.21 -13.93
C GLU A 59 11.87 11.90 -14.55
N LYS A 60 10.90 12.80 -14.38
CA LYS A 60 9.57 12.70 -15.00
C LYS A 60 9.64 12.84 -16.53
N LEU A 61 10.38 13.81 -17.06
CA LEU A 61 10.55 14.01 -18.50
C LEU A 61 11.21 12.78 -19.15
N GLU A 62 12.27 12.25 -18.54
CA GLU A 62 12.95 11.03 -19.00
C GLU A 62 12.03 9.81 -18.99
N LYS A 63 11.27 9.63 -17.90
CA LYS A 63 10.32 8.52 -17.75
C LYS A 63 9.20 8.55 -18.80
N HIS A 64 8.78 9.74 -19.21
CA HIS A 64 7.72 9.93 -20.21
C HIS A 64 8.24 10.15 -21.64
N LYS A 65 9.56 10.13 -21.86
CA LYS A 65 10.21 10.38 -23.17
C LYS A 65 9.72 11.66 -23.85
N ILE A 66 9.49 12.69 -23.05
CA ILE A 66 9.07 14.00 -23.55
C ILE A 66 10.35 14.80 -23.79
N ASP A 67 10.73 14.98 -25.04
CA ASP A 67 11.83 15.89 -25.41
C ASP A 67 11.37 17.35 -25.20
N LEU A 68 12.30 18.15 -24.67
CA LEU A 68 12.07 19.55 -24.30
C LEU A 68 12.13 20.48 -25.52
#